data_AF-A0A840PE49-F1
#
_entry.id   AF-A0A840PE49-F1
#
_cell.length_a   1.000
_cell.length_b   1.000
_cell.length_c   1.000
_cell.angle_alpha   90.00
_cell.angle_beta   90.00
_cell.angle_gamma   90.00
#
_symmetry.space_group_name_H-M   'P 1'
#
loop_
_entity.id
_entity.type
_entity.pdbx_description
1 polymer ?
#
loop_
_entity_poly.entity_id
_entity_poly.type
_entity_poly.pdbx_seq_one_letter_code
_entity_poly.pdbx_strand_id
1 'polypeptide(L)'
;MILAAVAANSESLAFHAYHALIRPALRDAACGPLRRARHNGRTCSGTDRGRLCDDCEENVDDHLLAKFTMVRKALDGDIPRTSTGTVVREVQVIVDWLTAPEAATTSLHEASRLIRQRPSSAEPAGVRAARAQLVHHPLQNLEARVRRAEAVAMGASARPERDLIQSAWAEPLRADPTAFALLLDAVTRLRWGGCDPYAISPDLLTRLNLDPAAAHQKLRGALAALLELRPDFYRANVILHMEQGQYCQDLVTVVSPESLFTQAETRAEARRDLAHLLAHDPRSNGHGIYRTLLGHISSPTPPGAADLVSWTAYELLIPDDAAYDLIGRLVHLTVAADSDWVADRCNT
;
A
#
# COMPACT_ATOMS: atom_id res chain seq x y z
N MET A 1 -31.53 20.49 -11.41
CA MET A 1 -32.28 19.37 -10.79
C MET A 1 -32.60 19.75 -9.35
N ILE A 2 -33.78 19.39 -8.86
CA ILE A 2 -34.25 19.69 -7.50
C ILE A 2 -34.03 18.50 -6.58
N LEU A 3 -33.98 18.75 -5.27
CA LEU A 3 -33.72 17.70 -4.27
C LEU A 3 -34.79 16.59 -4.29
N ALA A 4 -36.06 16.95 -4.44
CA ALA A 4 -37.17 16.00 -4.50
C ALA A 4 -37.05 14.98 -5.64
N ALA A 5 -36.23 15.25 -6.68
CA ALA A 5 -36.00 14.30 -7.76
C ALA A 5 -35.36 12.98 -7.28
N VAL A 6 -34.65 12.97 -6.14
CA VAL A 6 -34.09 11.75 -5.52
C VAL A 6 -35.21 10.79 -5.08
N ALA A 7 -36.36 11.34 -4.69
CA ALA A 7 -37.53 10.57 -4.26
C ALA A 7 -38.52 10.29 -5.41
N ALA A 8 -38.16 10.59 -6.67
CA ALA A 8 -39.04 10.35 -7.81
C ALA A 8 -39.39 8.85 -7.97
N ASN A 9 -40.58 8.56 -8.51
CA ASN A 9 -41.00 7.19 -8.82
C ASN A 9 -40.19 6.57 -9.98
N SER A 10 -39.66 7.40 -10.88
CA SER A 10 -38.77 6.94 -11.95
C SER A 10 -37.39 6.64 -11.37
N GLU A 11 -37.00 5.36 -11.40
CA GLU A 11 -35.73 4.89 -10.85
C GLU A 11 -34.52 5.56 -11.53
N SER A 12 -34.56 5.72 -12.85
CA SER A 12 -33.49 6.38 -13.61
C SER A 12 -33.29 7.84 -13.19
N LEU A 13 -34.40 8.59 -13.04
CA LEU A 13 -34.35 9.98 -12.58
C LEU A 13 -33.87 10.06 -11.13
N ALA A 14 -34.40 9.20 -10.26
CA ALA A 14 -34.02 9.13 -8.85
C ALA A 14 -32.54 8.79 -8.67
N PHE A 15 -32.03 7.81 -9.42
CA PHE A 15 -30.62 7.44 -9.37
C PHE A 15 -29.73 8.57 -9.89
N HIS A 16 -30.08 9.22 -11.00
CA HIS A 16 -29.30 10.33 -11.53
C HIS A 16 -29.23 11.51 -10.53
N ALA A 17 -30.35 11.83 -9.89
CA ALA A 17 -30.42 12.84 -8.83
C ALA A 17 -29.57 12.43 -7.61
N TYR A 18 -29.70 11.19 -7.16
CA TYR A 18 -28.94 10.65 -6.03
C TYR A 18 -27.43 10.67 -6.28
N HIS A 19 -27.03 10.22 -7.47
CA HIS A 19 -25.65 10.20 -7.91
C HIS A 19 -25.06 11.62 -7.92
N ALA A 20 -25.78 12.59 -8.50
CA ALA A 20 -25.34 13.99 -8.49
C ALA A 20 -25.29 14.61 -7.08
N LEU A 21 -26.15 14.15 -6.16
CA LEU A 21 -26.15 14.61 -4.78
C LEU A 21 -24.95 14.08 -3.97
N ILE A 22 -24.72 12.76 -4.01
CA ILE A 22 -23.87 12.04 -3.06
C ILE A 22 -22.47 11.75 -3.60
N ARG A 23 -22.34 11.37 -4.88
CA ARG A 23 -21.06 10.89 -5.44
C ARG A 23 -19.89 11.86 -5.21
N PRO A 24 -20.02 13.20 -5.38
CA PRO A 24 -18.90 14.11 -5.17
C PRO A 24 -18.31 14.02 -3.76
N ALA A 25 -19.16 14.00 -2.73
CA ALA A 25 -18.72 13.92 -1.34
C ALA A 25 -18.21 12.52 -0.96
N LEU A 26 -18.87 11.47 -1.46
CA LEU A 26 -18.45 10.09 -1.24
C LEU A 26 -17.07 9.81 -1.84
N ARG A 27 -16.85 10.24 -3.09
CA ARG A 27 -15.57 10.12 -3.79
C ARG A 27 -14.44 10.83 -3.04
N ASP A 28 -14.64 12.08 -2.63
CA ASP A 28 -13.64 12.85 -1.88
C ASP A 28 -13.28 12.15 -0.56
N ALA A 29 -14.28 11.67 0.18
CA ALA A 29 -14.08 10.98 1.44
C ALA A 29 -13.43 9.59 1.26
N ALA A 30 -13.70 8.89 0.16
CA ALA A 30 -13.16 7.56 -0.13
C ALA A 30 -11.70 7.59 -0.61
N CYS A 31 -11.24 8.71 -1.18
CA CYS A 31 -9.87 8.85 -1.72
C CYS A 31 -8.79 8.42 -0.72
N GLY A 32 -8.86 8.91 0.52
CA GLY A 32 -7.85 8.60 1.55
C GLY A 32 -7.78 7.11 1.89
N PRO A 33 -8.89 6.49 2.34
CA PRO A 33 -8.96 5.06 2.60
C PRO A 33 -8.54 4.18 1.41
N LEU A 34 -8.98 4.50 0.19
CA LEU A 34 -8.62 3.72 -1.00
C LEU A 34 -7.14 3.83 -1.34
N ARG A 35 -6.55 5.02 -1.24
CA ARG A 35 -5.10 5.21 -1.44
C ARG A 35 -4.28 4.39 -0.46
N ARG A 36 -4.67 4.37 0.82
CA ARG A 36 -3.99 3.53 1.82
C ARG A 36 -4.21 2.05 1.60
N ALA A 37 -5.41 1.65 1.19
CA ALA A 37 -5.76 0.26 0.94
C ALA A 37 -4.99 -0.32 -0.25
N ARG A 38 -5.09 0.33 -1.41
CA ARG A 38 -4.64 -0.22 -2.71
C ARG A 38 -3.29 0.30 -3.18
N HIS A 39 -2.88 1.48 -2.71
CA HIS A 39 -1.70 2.18 -3.24
C HIS A 39 -0.63 2.42 -2.18
N ASN A 40 -0.76 1.80 -1.00
CA ASN A 40 0.15 1.97 0.13
C ASN A 40 0.35 3.46 0.50
N GLY A 41 -0.73 4.24 0.41
CA GLY A 41 -0.74 5.67 0.74
C GLY A 41 -0.31 6.59 -0.41
N ARG A 42 0.19 6.05 -1.54
CA ARG A 42 0.57 6.84 -2.71
C ARG A 42 -0.66 7.40 -3.44
N THR A 43 -0.42 8.40 -4.28
CA THR A 43 -1.44 8.92 -5.18
C THR A 43 -1.90 7.82 -6.14
N CYS A 44 -3.22 7.70 -6.26
CA CYS A 44 -3.82 6.80 -7.25
C CYS A 44 -3.42 7.24 -8.67
N SER A 45 -3.00 6.30 -9.51
CA SER A 45 -2.53 6.53 -10.88
C SER A 45 -3.66 6.61 -11.90
N GLY A 46 -4.76 7.28 -11.56
CA GLY A 46 -5.82 7.55 -12.54
C GLY A 46 -5.25 8.31 -13.74
N THR A 47 -5.88 8.16 -14.91
CA THR A 47 -5.41 8.74 -16.18
C THR A 47 -5.23 10.26 -16.16
N ASP A 48 -5.85 10.96 -15.20
CA ASP A 48 -5.64 12.38 -14.92
C ASP A 48 -5.21 12.57 -13.44
N ARG A 49 -4.33 13.54 -13.17
CA ARG A 49 -3.69 13.84 -11.85
C ARG A 49 -4.62 14.16 -10.66
N GLY A 50 -5.92 13.91 -10.77
CA GLY A 50 -6.90 14.00 -9.68
C GLY A 50 -7.95 12.88 -9.70
N ARG A 51 -7.83 11.90 -10.60
CA ARG A 51 -8.79 10.81 -10.74
C ARG A 51 -8.36 9.57 -9.96
N LEU A 52 -9.35 8.85 -9.46
CA LEU A 52 -9.18 7.48 -9.00
C LEU A 52 -8.97 6.59 -10.23
N CYS A 53 -8.27 5.46 -10.07
CA CYS A 53 -8.21 4.40 -11.06
C CYS A 53 -9.56 3.68 -11.12
N ASP A 54 -9.78 2.89 -12.16
CA ASP A 54 -11.06 2.23 -12.41
C ASP A 54 -11.50 1.36 -11.23
N ASP A 55 -10.60 0.54 -10.66
CA ASP A 55 -10.84 -0.23 -9.43
C ASP A 55 -11.32 0.61 -8.23
N CYS A 56 -10.76 1.82 -8.08
CA CYS A 56 -11.13 2.72 -7.00
C CYS A 56 -12.46 3.41 -7.27
N GLU A 57 -12.76 3.77 -8.53
CA GLU A 57 -14.08 4.27 -8.93
C GLU A 57 -15.15 3.20 -8.74
N GLU A 58 -14.89 1.96 -9.14
CA GLU A 58 -15.81 0.83 -8.94
C GLU A 58 -16.16 0.65 -7.46
N ASN A 59 -15.18 0.74 -6.56
CA ASN A 59 -15.43 0.68 -5.11
C ASN A 59 -16.31 1.84 -4.61
N VAL A 60 -16.21 3.02 -5.20
CA VAL A 60 -17.07 4.17 -4.88
C VAL A 60 -18.48 3.94 -5.43
N ASP A 61 -18.60 3.44 -6.66
CA ASP A 61 -19.86 3.18 -7.33
C ASP A 61 -20.65 2.04 -6.67
N ASP A 62 -19.98 0.99 -6.20
CA ASP A 62 -20.57 -0.08 -5.38
C ASP A 62 -21.21 0.47 -4.12
N HIS A 63 -20.51 1.37 -3.42
CA HIS A 63 -21.01 2.01 -2.22
C HIS A 63 -22.18 2.94 -2.52
N LEU A 64 -22.09 3.69 -3.62
CA LEU A 64 -23.14 4.58 -4.09
C LEU A 64 -24.41 3.79 -4.40
N LEU A 65 -24.30 2.68 -5.12
CA LEU A 65 -25.42 1.81 -5.48
C LEU A 65 -26.04 1.16 -4.24
N ALA A 66 -25.23 0.58 -3.36
CA ALA A 66 -25.72 -0.03 -2.12
C ALA A 66 -26.51 0.98 -1.25
N LYS A 67 -26.03 2.23 -1.17
CA LYS A 67 -26.70 3.29 -0.41
C LYS A 67 -27.91 3.87 -1.12
N PHE A 68 -27.92 3.91 -2.45
CA PHE A 68 -29.12 4.23 -3.21
C PHE A 68 -30.22 3.21 -2.94
N THR A 69 -29.92 1.90 -3.03
CA THR A 69 -30.89 0.84 -2.73
C THR A 69 -31.44 0.96 -1.30
N MET A 70 -30.58 1.28 -0.33
CA MET A 70 -31.02 1.55 1.05
C MET A 70 -31.98 2.74 1.14
N VAL A 71 -31.71 3.85 0.46
CA VAL A 71 -32.58 5.03 0.45
C VAL A 71 -33.91 4.73 -0.23
N ARG A 72 -33.91 3.97 -1.32
CA ARG A 72 -35.16 3.53 -2.01
C ARG A 72 -36.05 2.72 -1.08
N LYS A 73 -35.50 1.71 -0.41
CA LYS A 73 -36.24 0.91 0.58
C LYS A 73 -36.81 1.77 1.71
N ALA A 74 -36.02 2.73 2.21
CA ALA A 74 -36.46 3.63 3.26
C ALA A 74 -37.60 4.57 2.81
N LEU A 75 -37.56 5.06 1.56
CA LEU A 75 -38.64 5.85 0.95
C LEU A 75 -39.92 5.03 0.79
N ASP A 76 -39.81 3.71 0.57
CA ASP A 76 -40.93 2.77 0.52
C ASP A 76 -41.41 2.33 1.92
N GLY A 77 -40.83 2.89 2.99
CA GLY A 77 -41.20 2.64 4.39
C GLY A 77 -40.37 1.56 5.12
N ASP A 78 -39.46 0.87 4.43
CA ASP A 78 -38.53 -0.10 5.01
C ASP A 78 -37.27 0.59 5.53
N ILE A 79 -37.43 1.31 6.64
CA ILE A 79 -36.33 2.07 7.25
C ILE A 79 -35.47 1.13 8.10
N PRO A 80 -34.14 1.11 7.90
CA PRO A 80 -33.24 0.20 8.62
C PRO A 80 -33.33 0.41 10.13
N ARG A 81 -33.18 -0.70 10.86
CA ARG A 81 -33.23 -0.75 12.32
C ARG A 81 -31.87 -1.13 12.90
N THR A 82 -31.60 -0.64 14.10
CA THR A 82 -30.43 -1.01 14.90
C THR A 82 -30.58 -2.41 15.47
N SER A 83 -29.54 -2.94 16.11
CA SER A 83 -29.59 -4.24 16.81
C SER A 83 -30.61 -4.28 17.94
N THR A 84 -31.03 -3.13 18.49
CA THR A 84 -32.10 -3.05 19.51
C THR A 84 -33.49 -2.87 18.90
N GLY A 85 -33.62 -2.94 17.58
CA GLY A 85 -34.88 -2.81 16.85
C GLY A 85 -35.36 -1.37 16.66
N THR A 86 -34.62 -0.37 17.15
CA THR A 86 -34.94 1.05 16.96
C THR A 86 -34.62 1.50 15.55
N VAL A 87 -35.40 2.42 15.00
CA VAL A 87 -35.18 2.96 13.65
C VAL A 87 -33.89 3.78 13.63
N VAL A 88 -33.09 3.65 12.56
CA VAL A 88 -31.89 4.49 12.39
C VAL A 88 -32.33 5.92 12.10
N ARG A 89 -32.21 6.79 13.11
CA ARG A 89 -32.72 8.17 13.10
C ARG A 89 -32.25 8.97 11.88
N GLU A 90 -30.97 8.85 11.51
CA GLU A 90 -30.44 9.62 10.38
C GLU A 90 -31.08 9.21 9.05
N VAL A 91 -31.45 7.93 8.88
CA VAL A 91 -32.12 7.49 7.65
C VAL A 91 -33.55 8.05 7.59
N GLN A 92 -34.26 8.08 8.72
CA GLN A 92 -35.56 8.78 8.80
C GLN A 92 -35.42 10.26 8.45
N VAL A 93 -34.43 10.96 9.00
CA VAL A 93 -34.19 12.38 8.70
C VAL A 93 -33.87 12.61 7.22
N ILE A 94 -33.19 11.67 6.56
CA ILE A 94 -32.95 11.74 5.11
C ILE A 94 -34.28 11.58 4.36
N VAL A 95 -35.11 10.60 4.71
CA VAL A 95 -36.43 10.41 4.09
C VAL A 95 -37.27 11.68 4.23
N ASP A 96 -37.42 12.19 5.46
CA ASP A 96 -38.18 13.41 5.75
C ASP A 96 -37.66 14.59 4.94
N TRP A 97 -36.33 14.75 4.85
CA TRP A 97 -35.68 15.81 4.08
C TRP A 97 -35.92 15.71 2.57
N LEU A 98 -35.94 14.50 2.01
CA LEU A 98 -36.16 14.27 0.58
C LEU A 98 -37.64 14.39 0.18
N THR A 99 -38.57 14.13 1.11
CA THR A 99 -40.01 14.20 0.86
C THR A 99 -40.67 15.49 1.37
N ALA A 100 -39.93 16.34 2.08
CA ALA A 100 -40.44 17.63 2.55
C ALA A 100 -40.86 18.54 1.37
N PRO A 101 -41.90 19.38 1.53
CA PRO A 101 -42.34 20.30 0.48
C PRO A 101 -41.21 21.20 -0.07
N GLU A 102 -40.30 21.63 0.80
CA GLU A 102 -39.14 22.47 0.46
C GLU A 102 -38.14 21.76 -0.47
N ALA A 103 -38.13 20.41 -0.49
CA ALA A 103 -37.28 19.65 -1.39
C ALA A 103 -37.64 19.89 -2.87
N ALA A 104 -38.87 20.30 -3.16
CA ALA A 104 -39.34 20.61 -4.51
C ALA A 104 -38.71 21.90 -5.09
N THR A 105 -38.27 22.82 -4.22
CA THR A 105 -37.64 24.09 -4.62
C THR A 105 -36.14 24.12 -4.32
N THR A 106 -35.66 23.22 -3.46
CA THR A 106 -34.24 23.14 -3.08
C THR A 106 -33.37 22.68 -4.25
N SER A 107 -32.32 23.44 -4.56
CA SER A 107 -31.32 23.09 -5.57
C SER A 107 -30.50 21.87 -5.14
N LEU A 108 -30.49 20.83 -5.98
CA LEU A 108 -29.69 19.63 -5.75
C LEU A 108 -28.19 19.93 -5.70
N HIS A 109 -27.73 20.87 -6.54
CA HIS A 109 -26.33 21.27 -6.60
C HIS A 109 -25.86 21.95 -5.31
N GLU A 110 -26.69 22.83 -4.75
CA GLU A 110 -26.39 23.49 -3.47
C GLU A 110 -26.35 22.49 -2.33
N ALA A 111 -27.30 21.55 -2.27
CA ALA A 111 -27.31 20.47 -1.29
C ALA A 111 -26.06 19.60 -1.41
N SER A 112 -25.67 19.20 -2.62
CA SER A 112 -24.43 18.43 -2.86
C SER A 112 -23.18 19.17 -2.38
N ARG A 113 -23.09 20.47 -2.69
CA ARG A 113 -21.99 21.34 -2.25
C ARG A 113 -21.91 21.39 -0.72
N LEU A 114 -23.04 21.49 -0.02
CA LEU A 114 -23.07 21.47 1.45
C LEU A 114 -22.64 20.12 2.02
N ILE A 115 -23.07 18.99 1.44
CA ILE A 115 -22.63 17.65 1.89
C ILE A 115 -21.12 17.50 1.76
N ARG A 116 -20.53 18.03 0.68
CA ARG A 116 -19.08 17.97 0.42
C ARG A 116 -18.24 18.85 1.36
N GLN A 117 -18.80 19.95 1.85
CA GLN A 117 -18.09 20.89 2.72
C GLN A 117 -17.85 20.34 4.12
N ARG A 118 -16.87 20.94 4.82
CA ARG A 118 -16.60 20.64 6.23
C ARG A 118 -17.86 20.93 7.08
N PRO A 119 -18.21 20.05 8.04
CA PRO A 119 -19.38 20.27 8.88
C PRO A 119 -19.37 21.62 9.59
N SER A 120 -20.54 22.24 9.70
CA SER A 120 -20.75 23.47 10.48
C SER A 120 -22.01 23.35 11.33
N SER A 121 -22.09 24.12 12.43
CA SER A 121 -23.24 24.08 13.35
C SER A 121 -24.55 24.55 12.71
N ALA A 122 -24.47 25.37 11.66
CA ALA A 122 -25.62 25.95 10.96
C ALA A 122 -26.18 25.06 9.83
N GLU A 123 -25.56 23.89 9.57
CA GLU A 123 -25.96 23.09 8.41
C GLU A 123 -27.33 22.39 8.62
N PRO A 124 -28.16 22.22 7.57
CA PRO A 124 -29.47 21.58 7.70
C PRO A 124 -29.39 20.13 8.21
N ALA A 125 -30.39 19.70 8.98
CA ALA A 125 -30.41 18.34 9.56
C ALA A 125 -30.32 17.23 8.51
N GLY A 126 -30.99 17.40 7.36
CA GLY A 126 -30.92 16.47 6.23
C GLY A 126 -29.51 16.33 5.63
N VAL A 127 -28.77 17.44 5.51
CA VAL A 127 -27.38 17.44 5.05
C VAL A 127 -26.48 16.68 6.04
N ARG A 128 -26.65 16.90 7.35
CA ARG A 128 -25.90 16.16 8.38
C ARG A 128 -26.15 14.66 8.31
N ALA A 129 -27.41 14.28 8.24
CA ALA A 129 -27.83 12.90 8.20
C ALA A 129 -27.31 12.21 6.93
N ALA A 130 -27.44 12.85 5.77
CA ALA A 130 -26.92 12.36 4.50
C ALA A 130 -25.40 12.17 4.54
N ARG A 131 -24.65 13.18 5.03
CA ARG A 131 -23.19 13.07 5.17
C ARG A 131 -22.80 11.93 6.12
N ALA A 132 -23.49 11.79 7.24
CA ALA A 132 -23.22 10.73 8.20
C ALA A 132 -23.47 9.33 7.61
N GLN A 133 -24.67 9.08 7.05
CA GLN A 133 -25.11 7.74 6.67
C GLN A 133 -24.76 7.31 5.24
N LEU A 134 -24.69 8.26 4.31
CA LEU A 134 -24.47 8.00 2.89
C LEU A 134 -23.01 8.22 2.48
N VAL A 135 -22.26 9.06 3.21
CA VAL A 135 -20.85 9.33 2.93
C VAL A 135 -19.93 8.64 3.93
N HIS A 136 -19.99 8.97 5.23
CA HIS A 136 -18.97 8.49 6.17
C HIS A 136 -19.19 7.07 6.69
N HIS A 137 -20.42 6.71 7.05
CA HIS A 137 -20.74 5.37 7.54
C HIS A 137 -20.25 4.24 6.60
N PRO A 138 -20.50 4.26 5.27
CA PRO A 138 -20.00 3.18 4.40
C PRO A 138 -18.47 3.11 4.36
N LEU A 139 -17.78 4.22 4.64
CA LEU A 139 -16.32 4.31 4.52
C LEU A 139 -15.56 3.91 5.79
N GLN A 140 -16.22 3.81 6.95
CA GLN A 140 -15.56 3.50 8.24
C GLN A 140 -14.67 2.25 8.18
N ASN A 141 -15.07 1.26 7.39
CA ASN A 141 -14.35 0.00 7.23
C ASN A 141 -13.85 -0.23 5.79
N LEU A 142 -13.88 0.79 4.93
CA LEU A 142 -13.55 0.62 3.51
C LEU A 142 -12.13 0.09 3.33
N GLU A 143 -11.15 0.71 3.99
CA GLU A 143 -9.74 0.30 3.90
C GLU A 143 -9.54 -1.17 4.30
N ALA A 144 -10.06 -1.56 5.46
CA ALA A 144 -9.96 -2.93 5.94
C ALA A 144 -10.71 -3.92 5.04
N ARG A 145 -11.85 -3.53 4.44
CA ARG A 145 -12.63 -4.38 3.53
C ARG A 145 -11.90 -4.60 2.22
N VAL A 146 -11.37 -3.54 1.61
CA VAL A 146 -10.63 -3.62 0.34
C VAL A 146 -9.38 -4.47 0.49
N ARG A 147 -8.57 -4.24 1.54
CA ARG A 147 -7.38 -5.05 1.81
C ARG A 147 -7.71 -6.53 2.00
N ARG A 148 -8.85 -6.86 2.63
CA ARG A 148 -9.31 -8.25 2.76
C ARG A 148 -9.70 -8.85 1.42
N ALA A 149 -10.43 -8.12 0.60
CA ALA A 149 -10.84 -8.56 -0.72
C ALA A 149 -9.62 -8.81 -1.62
N GLU A 150 -8.66 -7.88 -1.63
CA GLU A 150 -7.40 -8.02 -2.38
C GLU A 150 -6.56 -9.19 -1.87
N ALA A 151 -6.46 -9.35 -0.55
CA ALA A 151 -5.78 -10.52 0.04
C ALA A 151 -6.40 -11.83 -0.45
N VAL A 152 -7.73 -11.95 -0.38
CA VAL A 152 -8.45 -13.15 -0.85
C VAL A 152 -8.25 -13.36 -2.35
N ALA A 153 -8.29 -12.30 -3.17
CA ALA A 153 -8.04 -12.38 -4.61
C ALA A 153 -6.63 -12.87 -4.95
N MET A 154 -5.64 -12.55 -4.11
CA MET A 154 -4.27 -13.05 -4.21
C MET A 154 -4.08 -14.44 -3.57
N GLY A 155 -5.14 -15.08 -3.06
CA GLY A 155 -5.05 -16.35 -2.33
C GLY A 155 -4.44 -16.24 -0.92
N ALA A 156 -4.23 -15.02 -0.43
CA ALA A 156 -3.73 -14.75 0.91
C ALA A 156 -4.86 -14.83 1.96
N SER A 157 -4.46 -14.97 3.23
CA SER A 157 -5.41 -14.89 4.34
C SER A 157 -6.06 -13.50 4.44
N ALA A 158 -7.37 -13.46 4.68
CA ALA A 158 -8.09 -12.23 4.98
C ALA A 158 -7.70 -11.62 6.35
N ARG A 159 -7.19 -12.43 7.28
CA ARG A 159 -6.80 -12.00 8.64
C ARG A 159 -5.57 -12.80 9.11
N PRO A 160 -4.38 -12.52 8.57
CA PRO A 160 -3.17 -13.27 8.87
C PRO A 160 -2.82 -13.21 10.36
N GLU A 161 -3.16 -12.11 11.04
CA GLU A 161 -3.00 -11.98 12.49
C GLU A 161 -3.81 -13.03 13.25
N ARG A 162 -5.09 -13.21 12.85
CA ARG A 162 -5.95 -14.22 13.46
C ARG A 162 -5.45 -15.62 13.15
N ASP A 163 -5.03 -15.85 11.91
CA ASP A 163 -4.59 -17.16 11.48
C ASP A 163 -3.28 -17.58 12.18
N LEU A 164 -2.33 -16.64 12.37
CA LEU A 164 -1.12 -16.87 13.17
C LEU A 164 -1.44 -17.15 14.65
N ILE A 165 -2.46 -16.49 15.22
CA ILE A 165 -2.84 -16.65 16.63
C ILE A 165 -3.62 -17.96 16.86
N GLN A 166 -4.54 -18.31 15.96
CA GLN A 166 -5.57 -19.34 16.23
C GLN A 166 -5.32 -20.67 15.51
N SER A 167 -4.56 -20.69 14.41
CA SER A 167 -4.42 -21.91 13.63
C SER A 167 -3.51 -22.92 14.32
N ALA A 168 -3.88 -24.20 14.26
CA ALA A 168 -3.08 -25.29 14.81
C ALA A 168 -1.67 -25.34 14.20
N TRP A 169 -1.53 -25.10 12.89
CA TRP A 169 -0.22 -25.11 12.21
C TRP A 169 0.75 -24.04 12.74
N ALA A 170 0.24 -22.95 13.32
CA ALA A 170 1.05 -21.85 13.85
C ALA A 170 1.43 -22.06 15.33
N GLU A 171 1.05 -23.18 15.95
CA GLU A 171 1.43 -23.53 17.33
C GLU A 171 2.96 -23.50 17.55
N PRO A 172 3.81 -24.08 16.69
CA PRO A 172 5.26 -24.05 16.91
C PRO A 172 5.84 -22.62 16.92
N LEU A 173 5.27 -21.71 16.11
CA LEU A 173 5.70 -20.32 16.07
C LEU A 173 5.42 -19.56 17.37
N ARG A 174 4.44 -20.02 18.16
CA ARG A 174 4.04 -19.41 19.44
C ARG A 174 4.88 -19.88 20.63
N ALA A 175 5.81 -20.82 20.43
CA ALA A 175 6.67 -21.35 21.48
C ALA A 175 7.64 -20.31 22.08
N ASP A 176 8.09 -19.34 21.28
CA ASP A 176 8.81 -18.14 21.74
C ASP A 176 7.88 -16.93 21.61
N PRO A 177 7.25 -16.45 22.72
CA PRO A 177 6.31 -15.33 22.68
C PRO A 177 6.93 -14.04 22.14
N THR A 178 8.23 -13.82 22.37
CA THR A 178 8.94 -12.62 21.93
C THR A 178 9.17 -12.67 20.42
N ALA A 179 9.64 -13.81 19.90
CA ALA A 179 9.81 -14.00 18.45
C ALA A 179 8.45 -13.95 17.72
N PHE A 180 7.40 -14.55 18.31
CA PHE A 180 6.05 -14.50 17.76
C PHE A 180 5.49 -13.08 17.70
N ALA A 181 5.68 -12.27 18.75
CA ALA A 181 5.25 -10.87 18.76
C ALA A 181 5.91 -10.04 17.65
N LEU A 182 7.21 -10.26 17.40
CA LEU A 182 7.94 -9.63 16.30
C LEU A 182 7.42 -10.08 14.94
N LEU A 183 7.17 -11.38 14.75
CA LEU A 183 6.61 -11.93 13.52
C LEU A 183 5.21 -11.36 13.22
N LEU A 184 4.34 -11.33 14.23
CA LEU A 184 2.98 -10.82 14.12
C LEU A 184 2.98 -9.33 13.74
N ASP A 185 3.84 -8.53 14.37
CA ASP A 185 4.03 -7.12 14.02
C ASP A 185 4.53 -6.97 12.58
N ALA A 186 5.57 -7.71 12.18
CA ALA A 186 6.13 -7.64 10.83
C ALA A 186 5.08 -7.95 9.75
N VAL A 187 4.35 -9.07 9.89
CA VAL A 187 3.29 -9.45 8.94
C VAL A 187 2.17 -8.41 8.90
N THR A 188 1.79 -7.85 10.05
CA THR A 188 0.75 -6.80 10.12
C THR A 188 1.22 -5.51 9.44
N ARG A 189 2.46 -5.06 9.71
CA ARG A 189 3.03 -3.86 9.09
C ARG A 189 3.19 -4.02 7.58
N LEU A 190 3.72 -5.15 7.11
CA LEU A 190 3.84 -5.43 5.67
C LEU A 190 2.47 -5.36 4.99
N ARG A 191 1.45 -6.00 5.58
CA ARG A 191 0.06 -5.92 5.10
C ARG A 191 -0.49 -4.49 5.11
N TRP A 192 0.05 -3.62 5.94
CA TRP A 192 -0.38 -2.23 6.06
C TRP A 192 0.41 -1.27 5.17
N GLY A 193 1.27 -1.80 4.30
CA GLY A 193 2.06 -1.04 3.33
C GLY A 193 3.51 -0.82 3.75
N GLY A 194 3.97 -1.44 4.83
CA GLY A 194 5.39 -1.52 5.14
C GLY A 194 6.12 -2.33 4.07
N CYS A 195 7.34 -1.93 3.71
CA CYS A 195 8.18 -2.64 2.74
C CYS A 195 9.29 -3.48 3.42
N ASP A 196 9.66 -3.12 4.65
CA ASP A 196 10.73 -3.78 5.39
C ASP A 196 10.18 -4.52 6.62
N PRO A 197 10.27 -5.88 6.67
CA PRO A 197 9.92 -6.62 7.86
C PRO A 197 10.81 -6.26 9.06
N TYR A 198 12.05 -5.78 8.84
CA TYR A 198 13.01 -5.47 9.90
C TYR A 198 12.92 -4.04 10.45
N ALA A 199 12.00 -3.21 9.93
CA ALA A 199 11.66 -1.90 10.48
C ALA A 199 10.82 -2.01 11.76
N ILE A 200 11.38 -2.65 12.79
CA ILE A 200 10.74 -2.91 14.10
C ILE A 200 10.55 -1.59 14.85
N SER A 201 9.34 -1.33 15.35
CA SER A 201 9.03 -0.12 16.10
C SER A 201 9.83 -0.04 17.42
N PRO A 202 10.37 1.14 17.80
CA PRO A 202 11.02 1.35 19.10
C PRO A 202 10.12 1.01 20.30
N ASP A 203 8.81 1.23 20.19
CA ASP A 203 7.84 0.90 21.25
C ASP A 203 7.77 -0.62 21.45
N LEU A 204 7.84 -1.39 20.37
CA LEU A 204 7.83 -2.84 20.43
C LEU A 204 9.12 -3.38 21.04
N LEU A 205 10.28 -2.82 20.66
CA LEU A 205 11.58 -3.15 21.24
C LEU A 205 11.60 -2.90 22.76
N THR A 206 11.12 -1.72 23.18
CA THR A 206 11.02 -1.33 24.59
C THR A 206 10.12 -2.30 25.36
N ARG A 207 8.93 -2.60 24.82
CA ARG A 207 7.98 -3.51 25.46
C ARG A 207 8.51 -4.93 25.60
N LEU A 208 9.31 -5.40 24.64
CA LEU A 208 9.90 -6.73 24.64
C LEU A 208 11.27 -6.79 25.36
N ASN A 209 11.78 -5.64 25.81
CA ASN A 209 13.11 -5.49 26.42
C ASN A 209 14.22 -6.12 25.56
N LEU A 210 14.23 -5.79 24.26
CA LEU A 210 15.22 -6.26 23.30
C LEU A 210 16.02 -5.10 22.72
N ASP A 211 17.31 -5.31 22.54
CA ASP A 211 18.09 -4.47 21.63
C ASP A 211 17.72 -4.76 20.16
N PRO A 212 18.01 -3.82 19.23
CA PRO A 212 17.66 -3.98 17.82
C PRO A 212 18.26 -5.23 17.15
N ALA A 213 19.50 -5.59 17.48
CA ALA A 213 20.21 -6.71 16.84
C ALA A 213 19.62 -8.06 17.25
N ALA A 214 19.34 -8.23 18.55
CA ALA A 214 18.67 -9.40 19.08
C ALA A 214 17.25 -9.54 18.49
N ALA A 215 16.53 -8.43 18.33
CA ALA A 215 15.21 -8.42 17.72
C ALA A 215 15.26 -8.83 16.23
N HIS A 216 16.22 -8.32 15.45
CA HIS A 216 16.43 -8.73 14.06
C HIS A 216 16.76 -10.21 13.94
N GLN A 217 17.65 -10.74 14.79
CA GLN A 217 18.00 -12.15 14.80
C GLN A 217 16.79 -13.03 15.10
N LYS A 218 16.01 -12.68 16.14
CA LYS A 218 14.78 -13.40 16.50
C LYS A 218 13.74 -13.36 15.39
N LEU A 219 13.51 -12.19 14.79
CA LEU A 219 12.57 -12.04 13.68
C LEU A 219 13.01 -12.86 12.47
N ARG A 220 14.31 -12.87 12.12
CA ARG A 220 14.84 -13.70 11.04
C ARG A 220 14.56 -15.18 11.28
N GLY A 221 14.81 -15.67 12.51
CA GLY A 221 14.50 -17.06 12.88
C GLY A 221 13.01 -17.38 12.77
N ALA A 222 12.14 -16.48 13.24
CA ALA A 222 10.69 -16.65 13.15
C ALA A 222 10.17 -16.65 11.70
N LEU A 223 10.72 -15.80 10.83
CA LEU A 223 10.39 -15.76 9.41
C LEU A 223 10.83 -17.03 8.68
N ALA A 224 12.02 -17.56 9.01
CA ALA A 224 12.50 -18.83 8.46
C ALA A 224 11.59 -20.00 8.89
N ALA A 225 11.23 -20.06 10.18
CA ALA A 225 10.30 -21.07 10.68
C ALA A 225 8.91 -20.96 10.02
N LEU A 226 8.42 -19.74 9.77
CA LEU A 226 7.16 -19.52 9.04
C LEU A 226 7.24 -20.03 7.59
N LEU A 227 8.35 -19.75 6.90
CA LEU A 227 8.59 -20.23 5.52
C LEU A 227 8.59 -21.76 5.46
N GLU A 228 9.23 -22.43 6.42
CA GLU A 228 9.25 -23.89 6.49
C GLU A 228 7.87 -24.49 6.81
N LEU A 229 7.15 -23.92 7.78
CA LEU A 229 5.85 -24.45 8.22
C LEU A 229 4.74 -24.22 7.20
N ARG A 230 4.68 -23.02 6.59
CA ARG A 230 3.62 -22.61 5.66
C ARG A 230 4.19 -21.69 4.56
N PRO A 231 4.86 -22.25 3.55
CA PRO A 231 5.48 -21.47 2.48
C PRO A 231 4.49 -20.59 1.72
N ASP A 232 3.27 -21.09 1.46
CA ASP A 232 2.24 -20.30 0.77
C ASP A 232 1.79 -19.08 1.58
N PHE A 233 1.64 -19.24 2.90
CA PHE A 233 1.28 -18.13 3.77
C PHE A 233 2.40 -17.10 3.83
N TYR A 234 3.64 -17.57 3.95
CA TYR A 234 4.84 -16.72 3.93
C TYR A 234 4.94 -15.94 2.63
N ARG A 235 4.81 -16.62 1.48
CA ARG A 235 4.84 -15.97 0.16
C ARG A 235 3.77 -14.89 0.05
N ALA A 236 2.54 -15.23 0.44
CA ALA A 236 1.39 -14.35 0.29
C ALA A 236 1.39 -13.13 1.22
N ASN A 237 2.02 -13.22 2.40
CA ASN A 237 1.97 -12.15 3.41
C ASN A 237 3.33 -11.48 3.69
N VAL A 238 4.43 -12.02 3.17
CA VAL A 238 5.78 -11.47 3.36
C VAL A 238 6.40 -11.11 2.02
N ILE A 239 6.65 -12.11 1.16
CA ILE A 239 7.38 -11.91 -0.11
C ILE A 239 6.67 -10.94 -1.03
N LEU A 240 5.37 -11.12 -1.29
CA LEU A 240 4.63 -10.23 -2.20
C LEU A 240 4.71 -8.76 -1.77
N HIS A 241 4.75 -8.47 -0.47
CA HIS A 241 4.81 -7.09 0.04
C HIS A 241 6.23 -6.52 0.03
N MET A 242 7.25 -7.36 0.28
CA MET A 242 8.66 -6.96 0.13
C MET A 242 9.01 -6.66 -1.33
N GLU A 243 8.58 -7.53 -2.23
CA GLU A 243 8.73 -7.36 -3.68
C GLU A 243 8.00 -6.10 -4.15
N GLN A 244 6.74 -5.88 -3.73
CA GLN A 244 6.03 -4.64 -4.05
C GLN A 244 6.77 -3.39 -3.58
N GLY A 245 7.51 -3.44 -2.48
CA GLY A 245 8.37 -2.34 -2.03
C GLY A 245 9.52 -2.03 -3.00
N GLN A 246 10.08 -3.06 -3.64
CA GLN A 246 11.15 -2.94 -4.65
C GLN A 246 10.61 -2.58 -6.04
N TYR A 247 9.47 -3.15 -6.45
CA TYR A 247 8.76 -2.86 -7.71
C TYR A 247 7.96 -1.54 -7.69
N CYS A 248 8.17 -0.67 -6.71
CA CYS A 248 7.41 0.57 -6.56
C CYS A 248 8.26 1.84 -6.63
N GLN A 249 9.58 1.72 -6.79
CA GLN A 249 10.39 2.82 -7.33
C GLN A 249 10.31 2.88 -8.85
N ASP A 250 10.05 1.77 -9.53
CA ASP A 250 9.79 1.73 -10.97
C ASP A 250 8.44 1.09 -11.24
N LEU A 251 7.54 1.86 -11.85
CA LEU A 251 6.21 1.44 -12.29
C LEU A 251 6.23 0.02 -12.89
N VAL A 252 5.26 -0.80 -12.46
CA VAL A 252 4.92 -2.11 -13.05
C VAL A 252 4.80 -1.96 -14.56
N THR A 253 5.89 -2.26 -15.26
CA THR A 253 5.82 -2.86 -16.58
C THR A 253 5.53 -4.31 -16.29
N VAL A 254 4.35 -4.77 -16.71
CA VAL A 254 4.10 -6.19 -16.91
C VAL A 254 5.34 -6.74 -17.60
N VAL A 255 6.02 -7.72 -17.00
CA VAL A 255 7.22 -8.33 -17.58
C VAL A 255 6.76 -9.03 -18.86
N SER A 256 6.65 -8.27 -19.95
CA SER A 256 6.36 -8.82 -21.27
C SER A 256 7.54 -9.71 -21.65
N PRO A 257 7.36 -10.69 -22.53
CA PRO A 257 8.49 -11.43 -23.09
C PRO A 257 9.64 -10.52 -23.56
N GLU A 258 9.32 -9.31 -24.06
CA GLU A 258 10.30 -8.30 -24.48
C GLU A 258 11.12 -7.77 -23.31
N SER A 259 10.53 -7.64 -22.11
CA SER A 259 11.26 -7.21 -20.92
C SER A 259 12.26 -8.24 -20.38
N LEU A 260 12.05 -9.53 -20.66
CA LEU A 260 13.06 -10.56 -20.39
C LEU A 260 14.25 -10.43 -21.34
N PHE A 261 13.99 -10.06 -22.61
CA PHE A 261 15.06 -9.77 -23.57
C PHE A 261 15.82 -8.49 -23.18
N THR A 262 15.13 -7.42 -22.77
CA THR A 262 15.82 -6.19 -22.33
C THR A 262 16.59 -6.42 -21.03
N GLN A 263 16.08 -7.20 -20.07
CA GLN A 263 16.85 -7.55 -18.87
C GLN A 263 18.10 -8.36 -19.19
N ALA A 264 18.04 -9.30 -20.14
CA ALA A 264 19.20 -10.06 -20.59
C ALA A 264 20.22 -9.16 -21.30
N GLU A 265 19.75 -8.20 -22.11
CA GLU A 265 20.58 -7.22 -22.80
C GLU A 265 21.23 -6.24 -21.82
N THR A 266 20.46 -5.67 -20.88
CA THR A 266 20.96 -4.81 -19.79
C THR A 266 21.99 -5.54 -18.93
N ARG A 267 21.76 -6.82 -18.60
CA ARG A 267 22.73 -7.64 -17.89
C ARG A 267 24.01 -7.84 -18.70
N ALA A 268 23.90 -8.12 -20.00
CA ALA A 268 25.05 -8.30 -20.88
C ALA A 268 25.83 -6.99 -21.10
N GLU A 269 25.15 -5.85 -21.17
CA GLU A 269 25.75 -4.52 -21.22
C GLU A 269 26.46 -4.17 -19.91
N ALA A 270 25.81 -4.33 -18.77
CA ALA A 270 26.42 -4.10 -17.46
C ALA A 270 27.68 -4.98 -17.25
N ARG A 271 27.62 -6.25 -17.66
CA ARG A 271 28.79 -7.16 -17.63
C ARG A 271 29.92 -6.69 -18.55
N ARG A 272 29.62 -6.15 -19.73
CA ARG A 272 30.63 -5.59 -20.64
C ARG A 272 31.27 -4.33 -20.06
N ASP A 273 30.48 -3.43 -19.50
CA ASP A 273 30.96 -2.20 -18.86
C ASP A 273 31.85 -2.51 -17.66
N LEU A 274 31.43 -3.41 -16.77
CA LEU A 274 32.23 -3.86 -15.64
C LEU A 274 33.50 -4.58 -16.10
N ALA A 275 33.42 -5.44 -17.12
CA ALA A 275 34.61 -6.10 -17.66
C ALA A 275 35.60 -5.10 -18.27
N HIS A 276 35.10 -4.06 -18.95
CA HIS A 276 35.93 -3.00 -19.51
C HIS A 276 36.61 -2.18 -18.39
N LEU A 277 35.86 -1.81 -17.34
CA LEU A 277 36.40 -1.12 -16.16
C LEU A 277 37.50 -1.95 -15.48
N LEU A 278 37.26 -3.25 -15.28
CA LEU A 278 38.23 -4.17 -14.68
C LEU A 278 39.46 -4.40 -15.57
N ALA A 279 39.33 -4.33 -16.90
CA ALA A 279 40.44 -4.51 -17.83
C ALA A 279 41.32 -3.26 -17.98
N HIS A 280 40.77 -2.06 -17.76
CA HIS A 280 41.47 -0.79 -17.89
C HIS A 280 41.89 -0.19 -16.54
N ASP A 281 42.02 -1.02 -15.51
CA ASP A 281 42.40 -0.57 -14.18
C ASP A 281 43.84 -0.01 -14.21
N PRO A 282 44.03 1.30 -13.96
CA PRO A 282 45.28 2.01 -14.24
C PRO A 282 46.46 1.63 -13.32
N ARG A 283 46.27 0.75 -12.33
CA ARG A 283 47.33 0.26 -11.44
C ARG A 283 47.47 -1.26 -11.53
N SER A 284 47.90 -1.76 -12.70
CA SER A 284 48.14 -3.17 -12.95
C SER A 284 49.44 -3.70 -12.30
N ASN A 285 49.48 -3.71 -10.96
CA ASN A 285 50.42 -4.47 -10.14
C ASN A 285 49.65 -5.41 -9.17
N GLY A 286 48.71 -6.19 -9.72
CA GLY A 286 48.14 -7.38 -9.06
C GLY A 286 46.75 -7.22 -8.44
N HIS A 287 46.36 -6.05 -7.94
CA HIS A 287 45.01 -5.80 -7.40
C HIS A 287 44.48 -4.45 -7.88
N GLY A 288 43.69 -4.48 -8.95
CA GLY A 288 43.07 -3.27 -9.50
C GLY A 288 42.14 -2.60 -8.47
N ILE A 289 42.17 -1.26 -8.40
CA ILE A 289 41.37 -0.46 -7.46
C ILE A 289 39.88 -0.73 -7.66
N TYR A 290 39.43 -0.85 -8.91
CA TYR A 290 38.02 -1.13 -9.22
C TYR A 290 37.61 -2.52 -8.78
N ARG A 291 38.53 -3.49 -8.82
CA ARG A 291 38.29 -4.85 -8.33
C ARG A 291 38.09 -4.86 -6.81
N THR A 292 38.93 -4.13 -6.08
CA THR A 292 38.80 -3.99 -4.62
C THR A 292 37.49 -3.27 -4.26
N LEU A 293 37.14 -2.20 -4.98
CA LEU A 293 35.90 -1.47 -4.77
C LEU A 293 34.65 -2.35 -5.00
N LEU A 294 34.62 -3.06 -6.12
CA LEU A 294 33.52 -3.99 -6.44
C LEU A 294 33.44 -5.16 -5.44
N GLY A 295 34.59 -5.62 -4.92
CA GLY A 295 34.66 -6.58 -3.82
C GLY A 295 34.04 -6.03 -2.52
N HIS A 296 34.30 -4.77 -2.18
CA HIS A 296 33.65 -4.12 -1.03
C HIS A 296 32.14 -3.95 -1.22
N ILE A 297 31.70 -3.55 -2.42
CA ILE A 297 30.27 -3.41 -2.76
C ILE A 297 29.55 -4.76 -2.71
N SER A 298 30.20 -5.82 -3.18
CA SER A 298 29.61 -7.18 -3.28
C SER A 298 29.85 -8.03 -2.03
N SER A 299 30.46 -7.47 -0.98
CA SER A 299 30.73 -8.17 0.27
C SER A 299 29.43 -8.56 0.99
N PRO A 300 29.36 -9.72 1.66
CA PRO A 300 28.22 -10.10 2.51
C PRO A 300 27.94 -9.06 3.62
N THR A 301 28.97 -8.34 4.04
CA THR A 301 28.91 -7.22 4.97
C THR A 301 29.66 -6.04 4.35
N PRO A 302 28.99 -5.23 3.51
CA PRO A 302 29.64 -4.08 2.90
C PRO A 302 29.98 -3.06 3.99
N PRO A 303 31.10 -2.32 3.84
CA PRO A 303 31.42 -1.22 4.75
C PRO A 303 30.32 -0.15 4.74
N GLY A 304 30.29 0.69 5.79
CA GLY A 304 29.36 1.81 5.84
C GLY A 304 29.56 2.76 4.66
N ALA A 305 28.48 3.41 4.21
CA ALA A 305 28.54 4.30 3.04
C ALA A 305 29.60 5.41 3.20
N ALA A 306 29.75 5.98 4.40
CA ALA A 306 30.78 6.97 4.68
C ALA A 306 32.20 6.42 4.49
N ASP A 307 32.46 5.22 5.03
CA ASP A 307 33.77 4.57 4.92
C ASP A 307 34.10 4.21 3.47
N LEU A 308 33.11 3.72 2.71
CA LEU A 308 33.28 3.35 1.31
C LEU A 308 33.54 4.58 0.41
N VAL A 309 32.86 5.70 0.66
CA VAL A 309 33.08 6.97 -0.05
C VAL A 309 34.47 7.51 0.26
N SER A 310 34.83 7.62 1.54
CA SER A 310 36.15 8.11 1.94
C SER A 310 37.29 7.25 1.40
N TRP A 311 37.14 5.93 1.40
CA TRP A 311 38.10 5.00 0.81
C TRP A 311 38.23 5.21 -0.72
N THR A 312 37.10 5.33 -1.42
CA THR A 312 37.06 5.48 -2.88
C THR A 312 37.67 6.81 -3.32
N ALA A 313 37.33 7.90 -2.64
CA ALA A 313 37.89 9.23 -2.87
C ALA A 313 39.42 9.22 -2.71
N TYR A 314 39.92 8.58 -1.65
CA TYR A 314 41.35 8.47 -1.37
C TYR A 314 42.09 7.63 -2.43
N GLU A 315 41.61 6.43 -2.74
CA GLU A 315 42.30 5.51 -3.64
C GLU A 315 42.33 6.00 -5.10
N LEU A 316 41.24 6.61 -5.56
CA LEU A 316 41.08 7.13 -6.92
C LEU A 316 41.50 8.60 -7.07
N LEU A 317 41.88 9.28 -5.97
CA LEU A 317 42.24 10.70 -5.95
C LEU A 317 41.14 11.59 -6.56
N ILE A 318 39.89 11.30 -6.22
CA ILE A 318 38.71 12.06 -6.66
C ILE A 318 38.01 12.72 -5.47
N PRO A 319 37.29 13.83 -5.69
CA PRO A 319 36.42 14.44 -4.68
C PRO A 319 35.34 13.47 -4.13
N ASP A 320 34.89 13.69 -2.90
CA ASP A 320 33.90 12.83 -2.21
C ASP A 320 32.56 12.73 -2.95
N ASP A 321 32.12 13.82 -3.59
CA ASP A 321 30.90 13.85 -4.42
C ASP A 321 31.05 12.96 -5.67
N ALA A 322 32.20 13.06 -6.35
CA ALA A 322 32.52 12.20 -7.49
C ALA A 322 32.67 10.72 -7.07
N ALA A 323 33.21 10.45 -5.87
CA ALA A 323 33.30 9.10 -5.32
C ALA A 323 31.91 8.53 -5.02
N TYR A 324 31.00 9.34 -4.44
CA TYR A 324 29.62 8.95 -4.18
C TYR A 324 28.87 8.57 -5.47
N ASP A 325 28.97 9.41 -6.50
CA ASP A 325 28.35 9.17 -7.81
C ASP A 325 28.91 7.91 -8.48
N LEU A 326 30.22 7.70 -8.40
CA LEU A 326 30.87 6.51 -8.91
C LEU A 326 30.39 5.24 -8.20
N ILE A 327 30.31 5.26 -6.86
CA ILE A 327 29.80 4.14 -6.07
C ILE A 327 28.34 3.85 -6.45
N GLY A 328 27.49 4.88 -6.54
CA GLY A 328 26.09 4.73 -6.96
C GLY A 328 25.97 4.05 -8.32
N ARG A 329 26.79 4.48 -9.29
CA ARG A 329 26.87 3.84 -10.62
C ARG A 329 27.34 2.38 -10.53
N LEU A 330 28.38 2.08 -9.75
CA LEU A 330 28.91 0.72 -9.63
C LEU A 330 27.94 -0.22 -8.90
N VAL A 331 27.20 0.26 -7.90
CA VAL A 331 26.12 -0.50 -7.25
C VAL A 331 25.05 -0.85 -8.27
N HIS A 332 24.61 0.11 -9.08
CA HIS A 332 23.61 -0.14 -10.12
C HIS A 332 24.09 -1.17 -11.14
N LEU A 333 25.33 -1.03 -11.62
CA LEU A 333 25.94 -1.99 -12.55
C LEU A 333 26.11 -3.37 -11.92
N THR A 334 26.47 -3.46 -10.64
CA THR A 334 26.64 -4.73 -9.92
C THR A 334 25.32 -5.48 -9.82
N VAL A 335 24.24 -4.79 -9.44
CA VAL A 335 22.89 -5.36 -9.37
C VAL A 335 22.42 -5.80 -10.76
N ALA A 336 22.63 -4.98 -11.79
CA ALA A 336 22.25 -5.31 -13.16
C ALA A 336 23.04 -6.50 -13.73
N ALA A 337 24.31 -6.63 -13.38
CA ALA A 337 25.21 -7.68 -13.87
C ALA A 337 25.08 -9.03 -13.17
N ASP A 338 24.32 -9.10 -12.07
CA ASP A 338 24.28 -10.19 -11.08
C ASP A 338 25.46 -10.12 -10.09
N SER A 339 25.16 -9.92 -8.81
CA SER A 339 26.16 -9.73 -7.75
C SER A 339 27.09 -10.93 -7.60
N ASP A 340 26.60 -12.14 -7.84
CA ASP A 340 27.41 -13.36 -7.77
C ASP A 340 28.46 -13.39 -8.89
N TRP A 341 28.09 -12.96 -10.09
CA TRP A 341 29.03 -12.84 -11.22
C TRP A 341 30.13 -11.83 -10.93
N VAL A 342 29.80 -10.71 -10.28
CA VAL A 342 30.78 -9.68 -9.90
C VAL A 342 31.72 -10.20 -8.81
N ALA A 343 31.20 -10.88 -7.80
CA ALA A 343 31.99 -11.49 -6.73
C ALA A 343 33.01 -12.50 -7.28
N ASP A 344 32.59 -13.38 -8.19
CA ASP A 344 33.47 -14.35 -8.85
C ASP A 344 34.62 -13.67 -9.61
N ARG A 345 34.33 -12.59 -10.33
CA ARG A 345 35.34 -11.83 -11.09
C ARG A 345 36.29 -11.02 -10.23
N CYS A 346 35.89 -10.69 -9.00
CA CYS A 346 36.75 -9.98 -8.06
C CYS A 346 37.67 -10.90 -7.26
N ASN A 347 37.30 -12.18 -7.12
CA ASN A 347 38.07 -13.20 -6.41
C ASN A 347 39.17 -13.88 -7.25
N THR A 348 39.20 -13.67 -8.57
CA THR A 348 40.20 -14.20 -9.52
C THR A 348 41.27 -13.19 -9.88
#